data_AF-A0A2S9GMU8-F1
#
_entry.id   AF-A0A2S9GMU8-F1
#
_cell.length_a   1.000
_cell.length_b   1.000
_cell.length_c   1.000
_cell.angle_alpha   90.00
_cell.angle_beta   90.00
_cell.angle_gamma   90.00
#
_symmetry.space_group_name_H-M   'P 1'
#
loop_
_entity.id
_entity.type
_entity.pdbx_description
1 polymer ?
#
loop_
_entity_poly.entity_id
_entity_poly.type
_entity_poly.pdbx_seq_one_letter_code
_entity_poly.pdbx_strand_id
1 'polypeptide(L)' 'AFRRLREQAPVAWHPYGDKPGFWALTCYDDIQAVSRDSQTWSSEATGVFVDVPAPEDSYQLALMMLTMDPPRHTALRALV' A
#
# COMPACT_ATOMS: atom_id res chain seq x y z
N ALA A 1 13.43 7.09 15.86
CA ALA A 1 12.38 6.06 15.87
C ALA A 1 12.67 4.91 14.91
N PHE A 2 12.71 5.13 13.58
CA PHE A 2 12.87 4.04 12.59
C PHE A 2 14.10 3.14 12.72
N ARG A 3 15.26 3.68 13.17
CA ARG A 3 16.45 2.85 13.44
C ARG A 3 16.15 1.73 14.43
N ARG A 4 15.47 2.06 15.54
CA ARG A 4 15.11 1.10 16.58
C ARG A 4 14.12 0.05 16.07
N LEU A 5 13.15 0.45 15.24
CA LEU A 5 12.21 -0.50 14.62
C LEU A 5 12.95 -1.50 13.73
N ARG A 6 13.83 -1.03 12.84
CA ARG A 6 14.64 -1.94 12.01
C ARG A 6 15.48 -2.92 12.82
N GLU A 7 16.01 -2.49 13.97
CA GLU A 7 16.88 -3.32 14.82
C GLU A 7 16.10 -4.32 15.69
N GLN A 8 14.88 -3.97 16.14
CA GLN A 8 14.17 -4.72 17.19
C GLN A 8 12.83 -5.32 16.75
N ALA A 9 12.14 -4.69 15.79
CA ALA A 9 10.83 -5.09 15.31
C ALA A 9 10.62 -4.56 13.87
N PRO A 10 11.32 -5.13 12.87
CA PRO A 10 11.38 -4.58 11.52
C PRO A 10 10.03 -4.58 10.79
N VAL A 11 9.16 -5.51 11.20
CA VAL A 11 7.74 -5.59 10.86
C VAL A 11 6.95 -5.53 12.16
N ALA A 12 6.13 -4.50 12.33
CA ALA A 12 5.38 -4.28 13.56
C ALA A 12 3.98 -3.73 13.30
N TRP A 13 3.01 -4.14 14.12
CA TRP A 13 1.68 -3.54 14.09
C TRP A 13 1.73 -2.12 14.69
N HIS A 14 1.23 -1.14 13.94
CA HIS A 14 1.15 0.25 14.35
C HIS A 14 -0.33 0.66 14.49
N PRO A 15 -0.80 1.05 15.69
CA PRO A 15 -2.16 1.53 15.87
C PRO A 15 -2.36 2.88 15.15
N TYR A 16 -3.59 3.17 14.70
CA TYR A 16 -3.87 4.40 13.97
C TYR A 16 -5.16 5.07 14.42
N GLY A 17 -5.08 5.80 15.55
CA GLY A 17 -6.24 6.44 16.17
C GLY A 17 -7.37 5.44 16.42
N ASP A 18 -8.59 5.83 16.02
CA ASP A 18 -9.78 4.96 16.09
C ASP A 18 -9.98 4.08 14.85
N LYS A 19 -9.06 4.15 13.88
CA LYS A 19 -9.09 3.35 12.65
C LYS A 19 -8.33 2.02 12.84
N PRO A 20 -8.58 1.02 11.97
CA PRO A 20 -7.69 -0.13 11.89
C PRO A 20 -6.24 0.33 11.71
N GLY A 21 -5.34 -0.20 12.53
CA GLY A 21 -3.90 0.04 12.39
C GLY A 21 -3.34 -0.55 11.10
N PHE A 22 -2.03 -0.48 10.96
CA PHE A 22 -1.33 -1.04 9.79
C PHE A 22 -0.04 -1.74 10.20
N TRP A 23 0.42 -2.64 9.35
CA TRP A 23 1.75 -3.22 9.48
C TRP A 23 2.79 -2.23 8.96
N ALA A 24 3.71 -1.82 9.83
CA ALA A 24 4.84 -0.98 9.48
C ALA A 24 6.02 -1.86 9.06
N LEU A 25 6.34 -1.85 7.77
CA LEU A 25 7.56 -2.45 7.22
C LEU A 25 8.65 -1.39 7.19
N THR A 26 9.79 -1.67 7.81
CA THR A 26 10.87 -0.67 7.96
C THR A 26 12.19 -1.07 7.31
N CYS A 27 12.30 -2.32 6.84
CA CYS A 27 13.47 -2.85 6.16
C CYS A 27 13.27 -2.89 4.64
N TYR A 28 14.38 -2.70 3.90
CA TYR A 28 14.37 -2.63 2.45
C TYR A 28 13.87 -3.92 1.80
N ASP A 29 14.36 -5.08 2.28
CA ASP A 29 14.05 -6.38 1.66
C ASP A 29 12.55 -6.69 1.75
N ASP A 30 11.92 -6.42 2.90
CA ASP A 30 10.48 -6.63 3.09
C ASP A 30 9.66 -5.69 2.18
N ILE A 31 10.06 -4.42 2.10
CA ILE A 31 9.40 -3.43 1.23
C ILE A 31 9.53 -3.85 -0.23
N GLN A 32 10.72 -4.28 -0.66
CA GLN A 32 10.95 -4.75 -2.02
C GLN A 32 10.14 -6.01 -2.34
N ALA A 33 10.08 -6.97 -1.41
CA ALA A 33 9.32 -8.21 -1.59
C ALA A 33 7.82 -7.92 -1.78
N VAL A 34 7.23 -7.11 -0.88
CA VAL A 34 5.83 -6.67 -0.97
C VAL A 34 5.56 -5.91 -2.27
N SER A 35 6.43 -4.97 -2.63
CA SER A 35 6.24 -4.13 -3.82
C SER A 35 6.28 -4.92 -5.14
N ARG A 36 6.89 -6.11 -5.15
CA ARG A 36 7.03 -6.95 -6.35
C ARG A 36 5.93 -8.02 -6.46
N ASP A 37 5.23 -8.31 -5.37
CA ASP A 37 4.16 -9.31 -5.34
C ASP A 37 2.79 -8.65 -5.32
N SER A 38 2.40 -8.09 -6.48
CA SER A 38 1.08 -7.48 -6.66
C SER A 38 -0.06 -8.50 -6.73
N GLN A 39 0.23 -9.81 -6.72
CA GLN A 39 -0.81 -10.84 -6.67
C GLN A 39 -1.29 -11.05 -5.24
N THR A 40 -0.37 -10.96 -4.27
CA THR A 40 -0.69 -11.04 -2.84
C THR A 40 -1.03 -9.66 -2.26
N TRP A 41 -0.32 -8.61 -2.68
CA TRP A 41 -0.45 -7.26 -2.12
C TRP A 41 -1.11 -6.29 -3.11
N SER A 42 -2.41 -6.11 -2.92
CA SER A 42 -3.27 -5.29 -3.78
C SER A 42 -3.13 -3.79 -3.50
N SER A 43 -3.02 -2.99 -4.56
CA SER A 43 -3.13 -1.52 -4.49
C SER A 43 -4.58 -1.03 -4.63
N GLU A 44 -5.48 -1.89 -5.13
CA GLU A 44 -6.89 -1.57 -5.41
C GLU A 44 -7.82 -1.87 -4.22
N ALA A 45 -7.60 -2.96 -3.47
CA ALA A 45 -8.54 -3.47 -2.48
C ALA A 45 -8.77 -2.53 -1.28
N THR A 46 -7.69 -1.94 -0.75
CA THR A 46 -7.75 -1.04 0.41
C THR A 46 -7.19 0.34 0.08
N GLY A 47 -6.71 0.53 -1.15
CA GLY A 47 -6.01 1.73 -1.60
C GLY A 47 -4.56 1.81 -1.10
N VAL A 48 -3.85 2.83 -1.59
CA VAL A 48 -2.45 3.12 -1.23
C VAL A 48 -2.32 4.14 -0.09
N PHE A 49 -3.45 4.62 0.43
CA PHE A 49 -3.52 5.69 1.43
C PHE A 49 -3.92 5.12 2.78
N VAL A 50 -3.23 5.53 3.84
CA VAL A 50 -3.61 5.18 5.22
C VAL A 50 -4.93 5.84 5.59
N ASP A 51 -5.13 7.08 5.15
CA ASP A 51 -6.42 7.77 5.21
C ASP A 51 -7.17 7.56 3.91
N VAL A 52 -8.04 6.54 3.87
CA VAL A 52 -8.93 6.31 2.72
C VAL A 52 -9.87 7.52 2.58
N PRO A 53 -9.89 8.18 1.41
CA PRO A 53 -10.77 9.33 1.18
C PRO A 53 -12.24 8.95 1.22
N ALA A 54 -13.12 9.95 1.42
CA ALA A 54 -14.55 9.73 1.50
C ALA A 54 -15.08 9.01 0.24
N PRO A 55 -16.18 8.23 0.33
CA PRO A 55 -16.68 7.44 -0.80
C PRO A 55 -16.96 8.25 -2.08
N GLU A 56 -17.28 9.53 -1.92
CA GLU A 56 -17.49 10.50 -3.01
C GLU A 56 -16.23 10.76 -3.85
N ASP A 57 -15.03 10.69 -3.26
CA ASP A 57 -13.75 10.83 -3.96
C ASP A 57 -13.16 9.49 -4.42
N SER A 58 -13.70 8.37 -3.93
CA SER A 58 -13.17 7.03 -4.19
C SER A 58 -13.16 6.65 -5.67
N TYR A 59 -14.14 7.14 -6.45
CA TYR A 59 -14.22 6.88 -7.88
C TYR A 59 -13.06 7.49 -8.65
N GLN A 60 -12.68 8.74 -8.34
CA GLN A 60 -11.58 9.40 -9.04
C GLN A 60 -10.24 8.71 -8.74
N LEU A 61 -10.05 8.27 -7.49
CA LEU A 61 -8.86 7.51 -7.10
C LEU A 61 -8.77 6.20 -7.88
N ALA A 62 -9.88 5.45 -7.99
CA ALA A 62 -9.93 4.20 -8.74
C ALA A 62 -9.61 4.33 -10.24
N LEU A 63 -9.62 5.56 -10.79
CA LEU A 63 -9.19 5.85 -12.16
C LEU A 63 -7.70 6.15 -12.29
N MET A 64 -6.99 6.37 -11.19
CA MET A 64 -5.55 6.61 -11.19
C MET A 64 -4.80 5.28 -11.29
N MET A 65 -3.82 5.20 -12.20
CA MET A 65 -2.98 4.01 -12.37
C MET A 65 -2.33 3.56 -11.04
N LEU A 66 -2.03 4.49 -10.13
CA LEU A 66 -1.43 4.22 -8.83
C LEU A 66 -2.25 3.27 -7.94
N THR A 67 -3.58 3.26 -8.06
CA THR A 67 -4.47 2.46 -7.20
C THR A 67 -5.12 1.31 -7.96
N MET A 68 -4.53 0.88 -9.07
CA MET A 68 -5.03 -0.22 -9.89
C MET A 68 -4.14 -1.44 -9.73
N ASP A 69 -4.73 -2.63 -9.81
CA ASP A 69 -4.00 -3.88 -9.94
C ASP A 69 -4.02 -4.42 -11.39
N PRO A 70 -3.17 -5.41 -11.72
CA PRO A 70 -3.28 -6.15 -12.96
C PRO A 70 -4.66 -6.81 -13.13
N PRO A 71 -5.18 -6.93 -14.37
CA PRO A 71 -4.50 -6.64 -15.64
C PRO A 71 -4.61 -5.18 -16.10
N ARG A 72 -5.51 -4.37 -15.51
CA ARG A 72 -5.78 -2.99 -15.95
C ARG A 72 -4.55 -2.10 -15.77
N HIS A 73 -3.88 -2.19 -14.62
CA HIS A 73 -2.63 -1.48 -14.36
C HIS A 73 -1.57 -1.79 -15.43
N THR A 74 -1.36 -3.08 -15.72
CA THR A 74 -0.35 -3.54 -16.69
C THR A 74 -0.64 -3.03 -18.09
N ALA A 75 -1.90 -3.10 -18.53
CA ALA A 75 -2.31 -2.59 -19.83
C ALA A 75 -2.11 -1.08 -19.94
N LEU A 76 -2.52 -0.31 -18.92
CA LEU A 76 -2.38 1.15 -18.91
C LEU A 76 -0.91 1.59 -18.90
N ARG A 77 -0.06 0.93 -18.09
CA ARG A 77 1.36 1.25 -18.00
C ARG A 77 2.13 0.93 -19.28
N ALA A 78 1.66 -0.01 -20.10
CA ALA A 78 2.27 -0.32 -21.38
C ALA A 78 1.99 0.75 -22.47
N LEU A 79 1.04 1.66 -22.25
CA LEU A 79 0.66 2.72 -23.18
C LEU A 79 1.41 4.04 -22.96
N VAL A 80 2.12 4.17 -21.84
CA VAL A 80 2.88 5.38 -21.44
C VAL A 80 4.37 5.11 -21.65
#